data_AF-Q4Q6T4-F1
#
_entry.id   AF-Q4Q6T4-F1
#
_cell.length_a   1.000
_cell.length_b   1.000
_cell.length_c   1.000
_cell.angle_alpha   90.00
_cell.angle_beta   90.00
_cell.angle_gamma   90.00
#
_symmetry.space_group_name_H-M   'P 1'
#
loop_
_entity.id
_entity.type
_entity.pdbx_description
1 polymer ?
#
loop_
_entity_poly.entity_id
_entity_poly.type
_entity_poly.pdbx_seq_one_letter_code
_entity_poly.pdbx_strand_id
1 'polypeptide(L)'
;MRRAAVAPRSSVFSHTIYDGARFVHAGESVEKRPSRRRYAAFNTSGRVAQAKELVDVMKKKSAQDAKAFYEALQPRDRLDILRLLYERRKKRQSDQASSELTKYYSVPFEKKYFFREEDVEEESTLGRGPGGQATNRRMQTAIVKHVPSGLIVKFSRFPSLWLNRRAARELLNLRLEEHLLGPSSRLGKARVARERRGRRRQRTMAYLSEKGTRLQARDARRCHWLAFLTGESPLPSAAVSQMALKEDAAAVPVTTAVLFGSECHTWWPKLRAATESAAAAAPDSTSDDCVPLLLQYLFPVVYADSGRAEREEMEACKSNKAVHTNVRRALTCFCELFGLRLRHILASVPPEASRVVLEKDGLNWVMHRSRMIANGSLTRLARTCWPRVYMSVRELGMTPEARAIIVFFKKEVSTAAGSAAGAWATEALQCFSEAVRRSKPPVTVQLSSVPSSPGT
;
A
#
# COMPACT_ATOMS: atom_id res chain seq x y z
N MET A 1 34.17 -5.57 24.42
CA MET A 1 32.96 -5.62 23.54
C MET A 1 32.68 -4.22 22.99
N ARG A 2 33.27 -3.88 21.84
CA ARG A 2 33.15 -2.57 21.18
C ARG A 2 32.02 -2.64 20.15
N ARG A 3 31.01 -1.76 20.26
CA ARG A 3 29.94 -1.61 19.27
C ARG A 3 30.44 -0.75 18.10
N ALA A 4 30.38 -1.31 16.90
CA ALA A 4 30.74 -0.65 15.65
C ALA A 4 29.71 0.43 15.27
N ALA A 5 30.21 1.59 14.82
CA ALA A 5 29.41 2.70 14.32
C ALA A 5 29.12 2.53 12.82
N VAL A 6 27.85 2.68 12.45
CA VAL A 6 27.37 2.64 11.06
C VAL A 6 27.42 4.06 10.48
N ALA A 7 28.20 4.25 9.41
CA ALA A 7 28.26 5.49 8.64
C ALA A 7 27.11 5.58 7.62
N PRO A 8 26.50 6.75 7.39
CA PRO A 8 25.55 6.93 6.30
C PRO A 8 26.26 7.23 4.97
N ARG A 9 25.95 6.42 3.95
CA ARG A 9 26.38 6.60 2.55
C ARG A 9 25.85 7.91 1.98
N SER A 10 26.76 8.73 1.45
CA SER A 10 26.48 9.89 0.61
C SER A 10 26.08 9.46 -0.80
N SER A 11 24.87 9.80 -1.26
CA SER A 11 24.51 9.71 -2.68
C SER A 11 24.53 11.10 -3.32
N VAL A 12 25.45 11.22 -4.27
CA VAL A 12 25.61 12.28 -5.25
C VAL A 12 24.35 12.39 -6.11
N PHE A 13 23.74 13.57 -6.16
CA PHE A 13 22.90 14.02 -7.29
C PHE A 13 23.04 15.53 -7.42
N SER A 14 24.00 15.93 -8.24
CA SER A 14 24.16 17.29 -8.76
C SER A 14 23.27 17.44 -10.00
N HIS A 15 22.19 18.22 -9.89
CA HIS A 15 21.51 18.79 -11.06
C HIS A 15 21.77 20.30 -11.07
N THR A 16 22.70 20.69 -11.94
CA THR A 16 22.91 22.04 -12.45
C THR A 16 21.87 22.34 -13.52
N ILE A 17 20.88 23.19 -13.24
CA ILE A 17 20.16 23.97 -14.27
C ILE A 17 19.67 25.29 -13.63
N TYR A 18 20.36 26.38 -13.91
CA TYR A 18 19.81 27.61 -14.51
C TYR A 18 20.85 28.73 -14.40
N ASP A 19 21.47 28.99 -15.55
CA ASP A 19 22.20 30.19 -15.87
C ASP A 19 21.21 31.37 -15.95
N GLY A 20 21.62 32.54 -15.50
CA GLY A 20 20.72 33.69 -15.34
C GLY A 20 21.43 34.94 -14.86
N ALA A 21 22.15 35.56 -15.80
CA ALA A 21 22.52 36.97 -15.89
C ALA A 21 23.12 37.66 -14.64
N ARG A 22 24.42 37.93 -14.73
CA ARG A 22 25.13 38.94 -13.94
C ARG A 22 24.56 40.33 -14.25
N PHE A 23 24.01 40.99 -13.23
CA PHE A 23 23.99 42.45 -13.17
C PHE A 23 24.98 42.89 -12.09
N VAL A 24 26.05 43.54 -12.55
CA VAL A 24 26.99 44.26 -11.70
C VAL A 24 26.41 45.65 -11.47
N HIS A 25 26.04 45.96 -10.24
CA HIS A 25 26.03 47.33 -9.76
C HIS A 25 27.04 47.43 -8.62
N ALA A 26 28.01 48.31 -8.81
CA ALA A 26 28.99 48.71 -7.82
C ALA A 26 28.33 49.66 -6.79
N GLY A 27 28.73 49.53 -5.52
CA GLY A 27 28.39 50.46 -4.44
C GLY A 27 27.72 49.78 -3.25
N GLU A 28 28.32 49.94 -2.08
CA GLU A 28 27.93 49.44 -0.75
C GLU A 28 28.29 47.98 -0.41
N SER A 29 29.14 47.84 0.60
CA SER A 29 29.47 46.58 1.27
C SER A 29 28.23 46.00 1.96
N VAL A 30 27.41 45.27 1.21
CA VAL A 30 26.30 44.50 1.78
C VAL A 30 26.91 43.29 2.50
N GLU A 31 26.84 43.30 3.84
CA GLU A 31 27.21 42.15 4.67
C GLU A 31 26.60 40.86 4.07
N LYS A 32 27.47 39.91 3.70
CA LYS A 32 27.03 38.64 3.11
C LYS A 32 26.23 37.85 4.14
N ARG A 33 25.00 37.54 3.73
CA ARG A 33 23.94 36.85 4.49
C ARG A 33 24.40 35.52 5.13
N PRO A 34 24.06 35.23 6.40
CA PRO A 34 24.18 33.89 6.95
C PRO A 34 23.21 32.90 6.26
N SER A 35 23.62 31.63 6.19
CA SER A 35 22.99 30.47 5.52
C SER A 35 21.46 30.53 5.29
N ARG A 36 21.04 30.29 4.03
CA ARG A 36 19.63 30.16 3.58
C ARG A 36 18.96 28.83 4.00
N ARG A 37 19.65 27.93 4.72
CA ARG A 37 19.08 26.61 5.07
C ARG A 37 17.92 26.76 6.05
N ARG A 38 16.76 26.18 5.68
CA ARG A 38 15.49 26.24 6.42
C ARG A 38 15.59 25.82 7.90
N TYR A 39 16.61 25.04 8.26
CA TYR A 39 16.84 24.47 9.60
C TYR A 39 18.09 24.99 10.32
N ALA A 40 18.74 26.07 9.85
CA ALA A 40 19.81 26.69 10.63
C ALA A 40 19.27 27.17 11.99
N ALA A 41 20.04 27.07 13.07
CA ALA A 41 19.60 27.44 14.43
C ALA A 41 19.10 28.90 14.50
N PHE A 42 19.75 29.80 13.76
CA PHE A 42 19.30 31.19 13.59
C PHE A 42 17.89 31.27 12.97
N ASN A 43 17.52 30.32 12.11
CA ASN A 43 16.19 30.24 11.49
C ASN A 43 15.14 29.54 12.37
N THR A 44 15.47 28.94 13.50
CA THR A 44 14.48 28.18 14.31
C THR A 44 14.25 28.73 15.72
N SER A 45 15.25 29.31 16.39
CA SER A 45 15.13 29.77 17.79
C SER A 45 15.50 31.24 18.04
N GLY A 46 16.46 31.82 17.29
CA GLY A 46 16.98 33.17 17.56
C GLY A 46 16.09 34.36 17.16
N ARG A 47 15.16 34.17 16.21
CA ARG A 47 14.45 35.29 15.54
C ARG A 47 13.41 35.98 16.40
N VAL A 48 12.74 35.22 17.28
CA VAL A 48 11.73 35.79 18.17
C VAL A 48 12.39 36.64 19.26
N ALA A 49 13.62 36.32 19.67
CA ALA A 49 14.38 37.14 20.61
C ALA A 49 14.81 38.46 19.96
N GLN A 50 15.41 38.40 18.77
CA GLN A 50 15.82 39.58 18.01
C GLN A 50 14.63 40.51 17.70
N ALA A 51 13.49 39.98 17.26
CA ALA A 51 12.30 40.79 17.03
C ALA A 51 11.74 41.43 18.31
N LYS A 52 11.89 40.78 19.48
CA LYS A 52 11.50 41.37 20.77
C LYS A 52 12.45 42.51 21.16
N GLU A 53 13.76 42.31 21.01
CA GLU A 53 14.78 43.32 21.28
C GLU A 53 14.57 44.56 20.39
N LEU A 54 14.36 44.37 19.09
CA LEU A 54 14.06 45.46 18.16
C LEU A 54 12.79 46.23 18.55
N VAL A 55 11.74 45.51 18.97
CA VAL A 55 10.52 46.16 19.48
C VAL A 55 10.78 46.92 20.77
N ASP A 56 11.65 46.44 21.66
CA ASP A 56 11.98 47.14 22.90
C ASP A 56 12.89 48.36 22.65
N VAL A 57 13.76 48.32 21.64
CA VAL A 57 14.49 49.50 21.14
C VAL A 57 13.52 50.52 20.54
N MET A 58 12.56 50.09 19.73
CA MET A 58 11.54 50.98 19.16
C MET A 58 10.71 51.70 20.24
N LYS A 59 10.40 51.02 21.36
CA LYS A 59 9.67 51.62 22.48
C LYS A 59 10.44 52.71 23.22
N LYS A 60 11.78 52.69 23.16
CA LYS A 60 12.65 53.67 23.83
C LYS A 60 12.86 54.94 22.99
N LYS A 61 12.45 54.93 21.72
CA LYS A 61 12.59 56.06 20.79
C LYS A 61 11.31 56.89 20.71
N SER A 62 11.42 58.13 20.21
CA SER A 62 10.25 58.95 19.86
C SER A 62 9.45 58.28 18.72
N ALA A 63 8.18 58.65 18.54
CA ALA A 63 7.32 58.02 17.52
C ALA A 63 7.86 58.20 16.08
N GLN A 64 8.45 59.35 15.78
CA GLN A 64 9.05 59.67 14.48
C GLN A 64 10.35 58.88 14.26
N ASP A 65 11.22 58.83 15.27
CA ASP A 65 12.48 58.07 15.22
C ASP A 65 12.26 56.56 15.17
N ALA A 66 11.21 56.07 15.83
CA ALA A 66 10.83 54.66 15.78
C ALA A 66 10.32 54.26 14.39
N LYS A 67 9.60 55.16 13.70
CA LYS A 67 9.15 54.94 12.32
C LYS A 67 10.32 54.94 11.35
N ALA A 68 11.20 55.95 11.42
CA ALA A 68 12.41 56.00 10.60
C ALA A 68 13.32 54.78 10.84
N PHE A 69 13.49 54.38 12.11
CA PHE A 69 14.22 53.16 12.46
C PHE A 69 13.57 51.91 11.88
N TYR A 70 12.25 51.77 11.96
CA TYR A 70 11.54 50.63 11.40
C TYR A 70 11.65 50.56 9.87
N GLU A 71 11.55 51.70 9.18
CA GLU A 71 11.67 51.78 7.72
C GLU A 71 13.09 51.45 7.24
N ALA A 72 14.11 51.81 8.03
CA ALA A 72 15.52 51.47 7.78
C ALA A 72 15.85 49.98 8.03
N LEU A 73 14.97 49.21 8.70
CA LEU A 73 15.20 47.78 8.93
C LEU A 73 15.09 46.96 7.64
N GLN A 74 15.84 45.86 7.60
CA GLN A 74 15.75 44.88 6.54
C GLN A 74 14.30 44.38 6.37
N PRO A 75 13.81 44.15 5.13
CA PRO A 75 12.42 43.76 4.86
C PRO A 75 11.94 42.54 5.68
N ARG A 76 12.85 41.65 6.05
CA ARG A 76 12.54 40.44 6.81
C ARG A 76 12.35 40.69 8.31
N ASP A 77 13.13 41.59 8.91
CA ASP A 77 12.97 41.98 10.31
C ASP A 77 11.69 42.76 10.50
N ARG A 78 11.35 43.62 9.52
CA ARG A 78 10.03 44.28 9.44
C ARG A 78 8.88 43.27 9.48
N LEU A 79 8.97 42.18 8.71
CA LEU A 79 7.95 41.12 8.68
C LEU A 79 7.87 40.35 10.01
N ASP A 80 9.01 40.04 10.61
CA ASP A 80 9.04 39.29 11.88
C ASP A 80 8.52 40.17 13.06
N ILE A 81 8.78 41.48 13.05
CA ILE A 81 8.15 42.45 13.96
C ILE A 81 6.64 42.50 13.73
N LEU A 82 6.17 42.60 12.47
CA LEU A 82 4.74 42.61 12.15
C LEU A 82 4.04 41.33 12.63
N ARG A 83 4.66 40.17 12.44
CA ARG A 83 4.15 38.88 12.95
C ARG A 83 4.08 38.86 14.47
N LEU A 84 5.13 39.30 15.16
CA LEU A 84 5.17 39.39 16.62
C LEU A 84 4.09 40.31 17.16
N LEU A 85 3.91 41.49 16.57
CA LEU A 85 2.87 42.45 16.96
C LEU A 85 1.47 41.94 16.64
N TYR A 86 1.28 41.28 15.50
CA TYR A 86 0.03 40.62 15.15
C TYR A 86 -0.33 39.51 16.14
N GLU A 87 0.62 38.65 16.50
CA GLU A 87 0.42 37.60 17.51
C GLU A 87 0.11 38.19 18.89
N ARG A 88 0.82 39.25 19.30
CA ARG A 88 0.54 39.97 20.55
C ARG A 88 -0.86 40.58 20.53
N ARG A 89 -1.28 41.21 19.42
CA ARG A 89 -2.62 41.79 19.24
C ARG A 89 -3.69 40.70 19.26
N LYS A 90 -3.48 39.61 18.51
CA LYS A 90 -4.37 38.45 18.48
C LYS A 90 -4.51 37.80 19.85
N LYS A 91 -3.43 37.74 20.63
CA LYS A 91 -3.46 37.25 22.01
C LYS A 91 -4.26 38.20 22.92
N ARG A 92 -4.02 39.52 22.85
CA ARG A 92 -4.83 40.51 23.59
C ARG A 92 -6.30 40.47 23.21
N GLN A 93 -6.61 40.42 21.92
CA GLN A 93 -7.98 40.26 21.41
C GLN A 93 -8.57 38.92 21.83
N SER A 94 -7.82 37.83 21.79
CA SER A 94 -8.25 36.55 22.34
C SER A 94 -8.50 36.65 23.84
N ASP A 95 -7.69 37.39 24.61
CA ASP A 95 -7.84 37.55 26.06
C ASP A 95 -9.01 38.47 26.43
N GLN A 96 -9.33 39.44 25.56
CA GLN A 96 -10.39 40.45 25.72
C GLN A 96 -11.73 40.03 25.10
N ALA A 97 -11.71 39.20 24.06
CA ALA A 97 -12.87 38.57 23.44
C ALA A 97 -13.17 37.16 24.00
N SER A 98 -12.34 36.63 24.91
CA SER A 98 -12.61 35.32 25.53
C SER A 98 -13.31 35.45 26.86
N SER A 99 -14.53 34.92 26.84
CA SER A 99 -15.44 34.64 27.95
C SER A 99 -16.43 35.74 28.25
N GLU A 100 -17.70 35.44 27.97
CA GLU A 100 -18.88 36.11 28.55
C GLU A 100 -18.90 35.98 30.09
N LEU A 101 -18.06 35.11 30.66
CA LEU A 101 -17.97 34.89 32.10
C LEU A 101 -17.09 35.94 32.78
N THR A 102 -17.59 36.42 33.92
CA THR A 102 -16.88 37.32 34.83
C THR A 102 -15.55 36.70 35.29
N LYS A 103 -14.51 37.52 35.35
CA LYS A 103 -13.16 37.11 35.79
C LYS A 103 -12.78 37.81 37.08
N TYR A 104 -12.24 37.07 38.04
CA TYR A 104 -11.75 37.56 39.32
C TYR A 104 -10.23 37.45 39.38
N TYR A 105 -9.58 38.43 40.01
CA TYR A 105 -8.12 38.47 40.13
C TYR A 105 -7.66 37.73 41.39
N SER A 106 -6.74 36.78 41.20
CA SER A 106 -6.06 36.04 42.25
C SER A 106 -4.76 36.74 42.60
N VAL A 107 -4.70 37.29 43.80
CA VAL A 107 -3.48 37.91 44.35
C VAL A 107 -2.33 36.90 44.49
N PRO A 108 -2.54 35.67 45.02
CA PRO A 108 -1.43 34.72 45.24
C PRO A 108 -0.69 34.27 43.97
N PHE A 109 -1.35 34.31 42.80
CA PHE A 109 -0.78 33.86 41.53
C PHE A 109 -0.76 34.94 40.44
N GLU A 110 -1.14 36.18 40.81
CA GLU A 110 -1.25 37.35 39.94
C GLU A 110 -1.98 37.06 38.61
N LYS A 111 -3.07 36.29 38.70
CA LYS A 111 -3.77 35.74 37.52
C LYS A 111 -5.29 35.88 37.65
N LYS A 112 -5.97 35.98 36.50
CA LYS A 112 -7.43 36.03 36.45
C LYS A 112 -8.04 34.63 36.28
N TYR A 113 -9.04 34.31 37.08
CA TYR A 113 -9.82 33.07 37.05
C TYR A 113 -11.33 33.37 36.96
N PHE A 114 -12.15 32.35 36.68
CA PHE A 114 -13.62 32.45 36.62
C PHE A 114 -14.31 32.21 37.97
N PHE A 115 -13.54 32.04 39.05
CA PHE A 115 -14.00 31.82 40.42
C PHE A 115 -13.34 32.82 41.36
N ARG A 116 -13.97 33.10 42.51
CA ARG A 116 -13.39 33.95 43.56
C ARG A 116 -12.51 33.11 44.49
N GLU A 117 -11.67 33.77 45.28
CA GLU A 117 -10.82 33.07 46.26
C GLU A 117 -11.65 32.44 47.39
N GLU A 118 -12.79 33.04 47.75
CA GLU A 118 -13.72 32.52 48.77
C GLU A 118 -14.43 31.22 48.35
N ASP A 119 -14.54 30.97 47.04
CA ASP A 119 -15.25 29.80 46.49
C ASP A 119 -14.36 28.55 46.38
N VAL A 120 -13.08 28.66 46.74
CA VAL A 120 -12.07 27.63 46.47
C VAL A 120 -11.41 27.12 47.74
N GLU A 121 -11.55 25.82 47.96
CA GLU A 121 -10.86 25.07 49.01
C GLU A 121 -9.62 24.36 48.43
N GLU A 122 -8.51 24.41 49.15
CA GLU A 122 -7.26 23.77 48.74
C GLU A 122 -6.68 22.86 49.80
N GLU A 123 -6.30 21.67 49.37
CA GLU A 123 -5.62 20.68 50.21
C GLU A 123 -4.34 20.22 49.53
N SER A 124 -3.38 19.77 50.34
CA SER A 124 -2.14 19.17 49.85
C SER A 124 -1.97 17.77 50.40
N THR A 125 -1.59 16.85 49.52
CA THR A 125 -1.38 15.44 49.89
C THR A 125 -0.02 14.94 49.40
N LEU A 126 0.40 13.80 49.94
CA LEU A 126 1.54 13.06 49.42
C LEU A 126 1.27 12.59 47.99
N GLY A 127 2.32 12.55 47.17
CA GLY A 127 2.24 12.01 45.82
C GLY A 127 2.02 10.50 45.84
N ARG A 128 1.20 9.99 44.90
CA ARG A 128 1.06 8.54 44.66
C ARG A 128 1.66 8.20 43.29
N GLY A 129 2.54 7.21 43.24
CA GLY A 129 3.13 6.68 42.00
C GLY A 129 4.53 6.08 42.21
N PRO A 130 5.09 5.40 41.19
CA PRO A 130 6.47 4.89 41.23
C PRO A 130 7.44 6.08 41.27
N GLY A 131 7.95 6.38 42.47
CA GLY A 131 8.88 7.46 42.72
C GLY A 131 9.79 7.15 43.91
N GLY A 132 10.91 7.86 44.02
CA GLY A 132 11.86 7.71 45.12
C GLY A 132 11.38 8.36 46.44
N GLN A 133 12.28 8.39 47.43
CA GLN A 133 11.98 8.92 48.79
C GLN A 133 11.36 10.32 48.79
N ALA A 134 11.75 11.18 47.84
CA ALA A 134 11.22 12.54 47.73
C ALA A 134 9.72 12.60 47.40
N THR A 135 9.20 11.67 46.59
CA THR A 135 7.79 11.62 46.20
C THR A 135 6.90 11.16 47.36
N ASN A 136 7.42 10.25 48.19
CA ASN A 136 6.67 9.63 49.29
C ASN A 136 6.67 10.47 50.57
N ARG A 137 7.65 11.35 50.78
CA ARG A 137 7.78 12.17 52.01
C ARG A 137 7.27 13.60 51.85
N ARG A 138 7.21 14.13 50.63
CA ARG A 138 6.85 15.54 50.39
C ARG A 138 5.37 15.69 50.03
N MET A 139 4.67 16.58 50.74
CA MET A 139 3.33 17.07 50.38
C MET A 139 3.43 17.93 49.11
N GLN A 140 3.40 17.29 47.95
CA GLN A 140 3.59 17.95 46.65
C GLN A 140 2.32 18.00 45.81
N THR A 141 1.37 17.09 46.03
CA THR A 141 0.15 17.02 45.23
C THR A 141 -0.84 18.07 45.71
N ALA A 142 -1.35 18.88 44.79
CA ALA A 142 -2.37 19.88 45.09
C ALA A 142 -3.76 19.33 44.72
N ILE A 143 -4.72 19.51 45.61
CA ILE A 143 -6.14 19.23 45.39
C ILE A 143 -6.86 20.57 45.55
N VAL A 144 -7.58 20.99 44.52
CA VAL A 144 -8.32 22.26 44.49
C VAL A 144 -9.77 21.94 44.19
N LYS A 145 -10.67 22.39 45.06
CA LYS A 145 -12.12 22.17 44.96
C LYS A 145 -12.82 23.51 44.84
N HIS A 146 -13.67 23.66 43.83
CA HIS A 146 -14.59 24.77 43.73
C HIS A 146 -15.90 24.38 44.43
N VAL A 147 -16.19 25.00 45.57
CA VAL A 147 -17.33 24.62 46.44
C VAL A 147 -18.67 24.77 45.72
N PRO A 148 -18.97 25.89 45.01
CA PRO A 148 -20.28 26.08 44.39
C PRO A 148 -20.58 25.09 43.25
N SER A 149 -19.57 24.70 42.45
CA SER A 149 -19.78 23.77 41.33
C SER A 149 -19.46 22.32 41.64
N GLY A 150 -18.93 22.03 42.84
CA GLY A 150 -18.47 20.69 43.25
C GLY A 150 -17.31 20.13 42.43
N LEU A 151 -16.64 20.92 41.58
CA LEU A 151 -15.54 20.46 40.75
C LEU A 151 -14.26 20.30 41.57
N ILE A 152 -13.68 19.10 41.53
CA ILE A 152 -12.44 18.78 42.24
C ILE A 152 -11.34 18.47 41.21
N VAL A 153 -10.21 19.15 41.33
CA VAL A 153 -9.02 18.92 40.50
C VAL A 153 -7.85 18.52 41.37
N LYS A 154 -7.33 17.31 41.13
CA LYS A 154 -6.08 16.83 41.69
C LYS A 154 -4.96 16.96 40.66
N PHE A 155 -3.85 17.60 41.02
CA PHE A 155 -2.71 17.79 40.13
C PHE A 155 -1.38 17.46 40.82
N SER A 156 -0.57 16.62 40.17
CA SER A 156 0.74 16.19 40.66
C SER A 156 1.68 15.96 39.49
N ARG A 157 2.52 16.95 39.16
CA ARG A 157 3.50 16.84 38.06
C ARG A 157 4.87 17.40 38.42
N PHE A 158 4.90 18.49 39.16
CA PHE A 158 6.13 19.19 39.52
C PHE A 158 6.58 18.81 40.94
N PRO A 159 7.88 18.87 41.25
CA PRO A 159 8.38 18.69 42.62
C PRO A 159 7.95 19.82 43.58
N SER A 160 7.61 21.00 43.05
CA SER A 160 7.18 22.16 43.82
C SER A 160 5.66 22.18 44.00
N LEU A 161 5.21 22.24 45.26
CA LEU A 161 3.79 22.37 45.61
C LEU A 161 3.18 23.65 45.03
N TRP A 162 3.91 24.76 45.04
CA TRP A 162 3.42 26.04 44.51
C TRP A 162 3.11 25.94 43.00
N LEU A 163 3.98 25.30 42.22
CA LEU A 163 3.74 25.06 40.79
C LEU A 163 2.55 24.12 40.55
N ASN A 164 2.38 23.10 41.40
CA ASN A 164 1.24 22.20 41.32
C ASN A 164 -0.07 22.92 41.70
N ARG A 165 -0.08 23.78 42.72
CA ARG A 165 -1.26 24.61 43.10
C ARG A 165 -1.66 25.52 41.95
N ARG A 166 -0.69 26.25 41.37
CA ARG A 166 -0.93 27.11 40.21
C ARG A 166 -1.52 26.32 39.04
N ALA A 167 -0.94 25.18 38.71
CA ALA A 167 -1.41 24.34 37.61
C ALA A 167 -2.79 23.72 37.90
N ALA A 168 -3.07 23.33 39.15
CA ALA A 168 -4.38 22.83 39.58
C ALA A 168 -5.46 23.89 39.42
N ARG A 169 -5.21 25.13 39.86
CA ARG A 169 -6.13 26.28 39.65
C ARG A 169 -6.36 26.57 38.17
N GLU A 170 -5.31 26.54 37.35
CA GLU A 170 -5.44 26.73 35.91
C GLU A 170 -6.29 25.63 35.24
N LEU A 171 -6.12 24.39 35.68
CA LEU A 171 -6.91 23.27 35.19
C LEU A 171 -8.36 23.36 35.67
N LEU A 172 -8.60 23.70 36.95
CA LEU A 172 -9.93 23.95 37.50
C LEU A 172 -10.64 25.06 36.72
N ASN A 173 -9.93 26.14 36.39
CA ASN A 173 -10.47 27.24 35.61
C ASN A 173 -10.91 26.79 34.20
N LEU A 174 -10.12 25.95 33.53
CA LEU A 174 -10.50 25.38 32.22
C LEU A 174 -11.71 24.44 32.32
N ARG A 175 -11.80 23.66 33.40
CA ARG A 175 -12.94 22.78 33.67
C ARG A 175 -14.20 23.55 34.02
N LEU A 176 -14.09 24.65 34.75
CA LEU A 176 -15.20 25.52 35.07
C LEU A 176 -15.72 26.23 33.81
N GLU A 177 -14.81 26.70 32.94
CA GLU A 177 -15.19 27.24 31.62
C GLU A 177 -15.92 26.18 30.77
N GLU A 178 -15.46 24.92 30.78
CA GLU A 178 -16.12 23.79 30.12
C GLU A 178 -17.50 23.49 30.71
N HIS A 179 -17.63 23.54 32.05
CA HIS A 179 -18.90 23.30 32.74
C HIS A 179 -19.94 24.39 32.43
N LEU A 180 -19.51 25.66 32.35
CA LEU A 180 -20.41 26.79 32.12
C LEU A 180 -20.74 27.01 30.64
N LEU A 181 -19.77 26.86 29.73
CA LEU A 181 -19.93 27.18 28.29
C LEU A 181 -20.03 25.95 27.39
N GLY A 182 -19.81 24.73 27.92
CA GLY A 182 -19.93 23.48 27.17
C GLY A 182 -19.05 23.46 25.90
N PRO A 183 -19.63 23.20 24.70
CA PRO A 183 -18.89 23.15 23.43
C PRO A 183 -18.20 24.46 23.04
N SER A 184 -18.67 25.61 23.54
CA SER A 184 -18.13 26.93 23.24
C SER A 184 -16.87 27.27 24.05
N SER A 185 -16.59 26.50 25.11
CA SER A 185 -15.38 26.61 25.94
C SER A 185 -14.10 26.28 25.16
N ARG A 186 -12.93 26.62 25.74
CA ARG A 186 -11.62 26.27 25.16
C ARG A 186 -11.43 24.76 25.01
N LEU A 187 -11.80 23.98 26.04
CA LEU A 187 -11.72 22.52 26.00
C LEU A 187 -12.75 21.92 25.04
N GLY A 188 -13.98 22.43 25.03
CA GLY A 188 -15.05 22.03 24.11
C GLY A 188 -14.65 22.22 22.64
N LYS A 189 -14.15 23.41 22.28
CA LYS A 189 -13.64 23.70 20.92
C LYS A 189 -12.49 22.78 20.53
N ALA A 190 -11.56 22.50 21.45
CA ALA A 190 -10.45 21.58 21.21
C ALA A 190 -10.94 20.14 20.99
N ARG A 191 -11.94 19.69 21.76
CA ARG A 191 -12.58 18.38 21.61
C ARG A 191 -13.26 18.24 20.24
N VAL A 192 -14.12 19.20 19.87
CA VAL A 192 -14.80 19.20 18.57
C VAL A 192 -13.80 19.22 17.42
N ALA A 193 -12.72 20.01 17.52
CA ALA A 193 -11.66 20.02 16.52
C ALA A 193 -10.93 18.67 16.42
N ARG A 194 -10.66 18.00 17.54
CA ARG A 194 -10.06 16.65 17.56
C ARG A 194 -10.99 15.62 16.93
N GLU A 195 -12.27 15.64 17.26
CA GLU A 195 -13.28 14.74 16.68
C GLU A 195 -13.41 14.95 15.17
N ARG A 196 -13.47 16.20 14.71
CA ARG A 196 -13.50 16.54 13.27
C ARG A 196 -12.26 16.03 12.54
N ARG A 197 -11.07 16.15 13.14
CA ARG A 197 -9.82 15.59 12.58
C ARG A 197 -9.86 14.07 12.53
N GLY A 198 -10.40 13.41 13.57
CA GLY A 198 -10.59 11.96 13.62
C GLY A 198 -11.50 11.47 12.49
N ARG A 199 -12.68 12.06 12.34
CA ARG A 199 -13.62 11.74 11.25
C ARG A 199 -13.01 11.94 9.87
N ARG A 200 -12.25 13.02 9.66
CA ARG A 200 -11.54 13.26 8.39
C ARG A 200 -10.50 12.17 8.11
N ARG A 201 -9.71 11.76 9.11
CA ARG A 201 -8.74 10.68 8.97
C ARG A 201 -9.41 9.36 8.60
N GLN A 202 -10.49 9.00 9.29
CA GLN A 202 -11.25 7.78 8.99
C GLN A 202 -11.76 7.77 7.54
N ARG A 203 -12.37 8.88 7.08
CA ARG A 203 -12.84 9.01 5.68
C ARG A 203 -11.69 8.88 4.68
N THR A 204 -10.54 9.51 4.96
CA THR A 204 -9.36 9.39 4.11
C THR A 204 -8.84 7.96 4.06
N MET A 205 -8.79 7.25 5.20
CA MET A 205 -8.35 5.86 5.25
C MET A 205 -9.29 4.93 4.48
N ALA A 206 -10.60 5.09 4.66
CA ALA A 206 -11.62 4.33 3.91
C ALA A 206 -11.47 4.55 2.40
N TYR A 207 -11.37 5.80 1.94
CA TYR A 207 -11.15 6.13 0.53
C TYR A 207 -9.85 5.53 -0.02
N LEU A 208 -8.74 5.60 0.74
CA LEU A 208 -7.46 5.04 0.30
C LEU A 208 -7.51 3.51 0.21
N SER A 209 -8.19 2.85 1.14
CA SER A 209 -8.41 1.40 1.11
C SER A 209 -9.27 0.99 -0.09
N GLU A 210 -10.38 1.69 -0.33
CA GLU A 210 -11.25 1.44 -1.48
C GLU A 210 -10.52 1.72 -2.82
N LYS A 211 -9.76 2.82 -2.90
CA LYS A 211 -8.93 3.10 -4.07
C LYS A 211 -7.85 2.02 -4.27
N GLY A 212 -7.23 1.54 -3.19
CA GLY A 212 -6.26 0.46 -3.21
C GLY A 212 -6.84 -0.84 -3.76
N THR A 213 -8.00 -1.26 -3.27
CA THR A 213 -8.70 -2.47 -3.76
C THR A 213 -9.10 -2.34 -5.24
N ARG A 214 -9.59 -1.18 -5.68
CA ARG A 214 -9.90 -0.92 -7.10
C ARG A 214 -8.65 -0.99 -7.99
N LEU A 215 -7.54 -0.41 -7.54
CA LEU A 215 -6.27 -0.46 -8.27
C LEU A 215 -5.74 -1.89 -8.32
N GLN A 216 -5.78 -2.63 -7.22
CA GLN A 216 -5.41 -4.05 -7.18
C GLN A 216 -6.29 -4.90 -8.10
N ALA A 217 -7.61 -4.67 -8.14
CA ALA A 217 -8.50 -5.35 -9.07
C ALA A 217 -8.20 -5.03 -10.53
N ARG A 218 -7.79 -3.78 -10.83
CA ARG A 218 -7.37 -3.38 -12.18
C ARG A 218 -6.01 -3.97 -12.56
N ASP A 219 -5.06 -4.00 -11.63
CA ASP A 219 -3.72 -4.53 -11.85
C ASP A 219 -3.74 -6.06 -11.92
N ALA A 220 -4.63 -6.73 -11.18
CA ALA A 220 -4.88 -8.17 -11.31
C ALA A 220 -5.43 -8.57 -12.70
N ARG A 221 -6.09 -7.63 -13.39
CA ARG A 221 -6.55 -7.81 -14.78
C ARG A 221 -5.48 -7.47 -15.82
N ARG A 222 -4.31 -6.99 -15.42
CA ARG A 222 -3.18 -6.74 -16.33
C ARG A 222 -2.24 -7.92 -16.27
N CYS A 223 -2.46 -8.86 -17.20
CA CYS A 223 -1.53 -9.95 -17.41
C CYS A 223 -0.28 -9.44 -18.13
N HIS A 224 0.76 -9.07 -17.38
CA HIS A 224 2.09 -8.77 -17.91
C HIS A 224 2.86 -10.07 -18.15
N TRP A 225 2.38 -10.88 -19.11
CA TRP A 225 2.99 -12.17 -19.43
C TRP A 225 4.42 -12.01 -19.90
N LEU A 226 4.67 -11.03 -20.76
CA LEU A 226 5.99 -10.81 -21.34
C LEU A 226 7.02 -10.55 -20.25
N ALA A 227 6.78 -9.56 -19.39
CA ALA A 227 7.69 -9.17 -18.32
C ALA A 227 7.92 -10.30 -17.29
N PHE A 228 6.91 -11.12 -16.99
CA PHE A 228 7.09 -12.27 -16.09
C PHE A 228 7.91 -13.37 -16.78
N LEU A 229 7.54 -13.74 -18.01
CA LEU A 229 8.18 -14.83 -18.75
C LEU A 229 9.60 -14.49 -19.22
N THR A 230 9.95 -13.21 -19.36
CA THR A 230 11.36 -12.77 -19.57
C THR A 230 12.15 -12.67 -18.27
N GLY A 231 11.48 -12.70 -17.11
CA GLY A 231 12.11 -12.59 -15.79
C GLY A 231 12.35 -11.16 -15.32
N GLU A 232 11.85 -10.15 -16.04
CA GLU A 232 11.94 -8.73 -15.68
C GLU A 232 11.06 -8.37 -14.47
N SER A 233 9.95 -9.08 -14.29
CA SER A 233 9.03 -8.89 -13.18
C SER A 233 8.74 -10.19 -12.44
N PRO A 234 8.60 -10.15 -11.10
CA PRO A 234 8.17 -11.31 -10.34
C PRO A 234 6.66 -11.53 -10.49
N LEU A 235 6.23 -12.73 -10.08
CA LEU A 235 4.82 -13.07 -9.98
C LEU A 235 4.10 -12.09 -9.03
N PRO A 236 2.88 -11.60 -9.37
CA PRO A 236 2.17 -10.64 -8.52
C PRO A 236 1.83 -11.23 -7.15
N SER A 237 1.73 -10.36 -6.14
CA SER A 237 1.45 -10.75 -4.76
C SER A 237 0.14 -11.54 -4.60
N ALA A 238 -0.86 -11.27 -5.43
CA ALA A 238 -2.11 -12.03 -5.47
C ALA A 238 -1.88 -13.51 -5.81
N ALA A 239 -1.03 -13.79 -6.81
CA ALA A 239 -0.69 -15.15 -7.19
C ALA A 239 0.23 -15.83 -6.16
N VAL A 240 1.14 -15.07 -5.55
CA VAL A 240 1.97 -15.56 -4.42
C VAL A 240 1.11 -15.96 -3.23
N SER A 241 0.07 -15.20 -2.93
CA SER A 241 -0.88 -15.48 -1.83
C SER A 241 -1.67 -16.76 -2.05
N GLN A 242 -1.94 -17.15 -3.31
CA GLN A 242 -2.59 -18.42 -3.63
C GLN A 242 -1.70 -19.65 -3.35
N MET A 243 -0.37 -19.50 -3.38
CA MET A 243 0.57 -20.63 -3.32
C MET A 243 0.90 -21.14 -1.91
N ALA A 244 0.31 -20.57 -0.85
CA ALA A 244 0.52 -20.95 0.55
C ALA A 244 2.01 -21.15 0.93
N LEU A 245 2.88 -20.22 0.52
CA LEU A 245 4.31 -20.29 0.80
C LEU A 245 4.58 -20.10 2.30
N LYS A 246 5.64 -20.76 2.81
CA LYS A 246 6.14 -20.51 4.18
C LYS A 246 6.53 -19.03 4.32
N GLU A 247 6.38 -18.45 5.52
CA GLU A 247 6.59 -17.02 5.78
C GLU A 247 7.94 -16.50 5.26
N ASP A 248 9.02 -17.27 5.44
CA ASP A 248 10.36 -16.91 4.95
C ASP A 248 10.49 -16.93 3.41
N ALA A 249 9.72 -17.80 2.74
CA ALA A 249 9.71 -17.92 1.28
C ALA A 249 8.80 -16.86 0.62
N ALA A 250 7.80 -16.34 1.34
CA ALA A 250 6.93 -15.27 0.86
C ALA A 250 7.68 -13.93 0.69
N ALA A 251 8.80 -13.74 1.39
CA ALA A 251 9.65 -12.55 1.27
C ALA A 251 10.50 -12.53 -0.01
N VAL A 252 10.76 -13.69 -0.62
CA VAL A 252 11.56 -13.79 -1.84
C VAL A 252 10.66 -13.61 -3.07
N PRO A 253 10.96 -12.69 -3.99
CA PRO A 253 10.17 -12.51 -5.20
C PRO A 253 10.23 -13.77 -6.08
N VAL A 254 9.07 -14.36 -6.36
CA VAL A 254 8.96 -15.55 -7.22
C VAL A 254 9.11 -15.13 -8.68
N THR A 255 10.34 -15.22 -9.21
CA THR A 255 10.65 -15.00 -10.63
C THR A 255 10.70 -16.33 -11.38
N THR A 256 10.71 -16.29 -12.72
CA THR A 256 10.89 -17.49 -13.55
C THR A 256 12.20 -18.23 -13.23
N ALA A 257 13.28 -17.52 -12.92
CA ALA A 257 14.56 -18.12 -12.53
C ALA A 257 14.45 -18.92 -11.22
N VAL A 258 13.75 -18.39 -10.22
CA VAL A 258 13.50 -19.09 -8.93
C VAL A 258 12.60 -20.30 -9.15
N LEU A 259 11.49 -20.09 -9.89
CA LEU A 259 10.47 -21.09 -10.11
C LEU A 259 10.98 -22.32 -10.88
N PHE A 260 11.84 -22.12 -11.88
CA PHE A 260 12.46 -23.21 -12.65
C PHE A 260 13.85 -23.61 -12.15
N GLY A 261 14.32 -23.00 -11.05
CA GLY A 261 15.62 -23.24 -10.43
C GLY A 261 15.45 -23.90 -9.07
N SER A 262 15.68 -23.14 -8.01
CA SER A 262 15.65 -23.64 -6.63
C SER A 262 14.28 -24.21 -6.21
N GLU A 263 13.18 -23.73 -6.79
CA GLU A 263 11.84 -24.12 -6.37
C GLU A 263 11.15 -25.14 -7.31
N CYS A 264 11.83 -25.66 -8.32
CA CYS A 264 11.22 -26.56 -9.33
C CYS A 264 10.53 -27.79 -8.70
N HIS A 265 11.09 -28.34 -7.63
CA HIS A 265 10.58 -29.50 -6.91
C HIS A 265 9.31 -29.22 -6.07
N THR A 266 8.95 -27.95 -5.87
CA THR A 266 7.83 -27.52 -5.01
C THR A 266 6.57 -27.12 -5.78
N TRP A 267 6.53 -27.37 -7.09
CA TRP A 267 5.39 -26.98 -7.94
C TRP A 267 4.08 -27.63 -7.53
N TRP A 268 4.09 -28.93 -7.18
CA TRP A 268 2.87 -29.66 -6.82
C TRP A 268 2.12 -29.05 -5.62
N PRO A 269 2.75 -28.84 -4.44
CA PRO A 269 2.05 -28.22 -3.31
C PRO A 269 1.58 -26.79 -3.62
N LYS A 270 2.39 -25.99 -4.35
CA LYS A 270 2.00 -24.63 -4.76
C LYS A 270 0.76 -24.63 -5.66
N LEU A 271 0.73 -25.50 -6.66
CA LEU A 271 -0.41 -25.61 -7.59
C LEU A 271 -1.65 -26.15 -6.90
N ARG A 272 -1.51 -27.14 -6.02
CA ARG A 272 -2.64 -27.66 -5.25
C ARG A 272 -3.28 -26.56 -4.40
N ALA A 273 -2.48 -25.89 -3.57
CA ALA A 273 -2.96 -24.80 -2.71
C ALA A 273 -3.60 -23.67 -3.53
N ALA A 274 -2.99 -23.30 -4.66
CA ALA A 274 -3.52 -22.26 -5.52
C ALA A 274 -4.83 -22.66 -6.21
N THR A 275 -4.98 -23.94 -6.57
CA THR A 275 -6.23 -24.47 -7.15
C THR A 275 -7.36 -24.47 -6.13
N GLU A 276 -7.08 -24.86 -4.88
CA GLU A 276 -8.06 -24.82 -3.78
C GLU A 276 -8.48 -23.38 -3.46
N SER A 277 -7.52 -22.44 -3.44
CA SER A 277 -7.79 -21.02 -3.25
C SER A 277 -8.63 -20.42 -4.38
N ALA A 278 -8.33 -20.74 -5.64
CA ALA A 278 -9.10 -20.30 -6.80
C ALA A 278 -10.54 -20.88 -6.78
N ALA A 279 -10.68 -22.17 -6.47
CA ALA A 279 -11.98 -22.82 -6.35
C ALA A 279 -12.84 -22.24 -5.22
N ALA A 280 -12.23 -21.82 -4.10
CA ALA A 280 -12.94 -21.16 -3.00
C ALA A 280 -13.40 -19.74 -3.36
N ALA A 281 -12.65 -19.02 -4.19
CA ALA A 281 -12.99 -17.66 -4.62
C ALA A 281 -14.15 -17.63 -5.63
N ALA A 282 -14.33 -18.67 -6.43
CA ALA A 282 -15.32 -18.72 -7.50
C ALA A 282 -15.98 -20.12 -7.63
N PRO A 283 -16.79 -20.55 -6.64
CA PRO A 283 -17.28 -21.92 -6.51
C PRO A 283 -18.16 -22.39 -7.69
N ASP A 284 -18.91 -21.47 -8.30
CA ASP A 284 -19.87 -21.76 -9.38
C ASP A 284 -19.35 -21.39 -10.77
N SER A 285 -18.10 -20.92 -10.88
CA SER A 285 -17.52 -20.47 -12.14
C SER A 285 -16.98 -21.64 -12.97
N THR A 286 -17.36 -21.71 -14.26
CA THR A 286 -16.78 -22.63 -15.25
C THR A 286 -15.81 -21.93 -16.20
N SER A 287 -15.42 -20.70 -15.86
CA SER A 287 -14.49 -19.81 -16.55
C SER A 287 -13.04 -20.04 -16.09
N ASP A 288 -12.10 -19.33 -16.70
CA ASP A 288 -10.69 -19.34 -16.32
C ASP A 288 -10.42 -18.82 -14.89
N ASP A 289 -11.45 -18.32 -14.20
CA ASP A 289 -11.40 -17.89 -12.79
C ASP A 289 -11.01 -19.04 -11.84
N CYS A 290 -11.28 -20.29 -12.23
CA CYS A 290 -10.85 -21.49 -11.48
C CYS A 290 -9.40 -21.90 -11.75
N VAL A 291 -8.70 -21.26 -12.70
CA VAL A 291 -7.31 -21.59 -13.02
C VAL A 291 -6.38 -20.85 -12.06
N PRO A 292 -5.43 -21.53 -11.38
CA PRO A 292 -4.44 -20.88 -10.54
C PRO A 292 -3.71 -19.73 -11.25
N LEU A 293 -3.56 -18.58 -10.60
CA LEU A 293 -2.90 -17.42 -11.19
C LEU A 293 -1.47 -17.75 -11.64
N LEU A 294 -0.76 -18.62 -10.92
CA LEU A 294 0.55 -19.13 -11.35
C LEU A 294 0.52 -19.67 -12.79
N LEU A 295 -0.46 -20.52 -13.12
CA LEU A 295 -0.62 -21.04 -14.48
C LEU A 295 -1.12 -19.97 -15.44
N GLN A 296 -1.90 -19.00 -14.97
CA GLN A 296 -2.34 -17.90 -15.82
C GLN A 296 -1.18 -17.05 -16.35
N TYR A 297 -0.13 -16.88 -15.53
CA TYR A 297 1.09 -16.18 -15.92
C TYR A 297 2.08 -17.06 -16.69
N LEU A 298 2.18 -18.35 -16.37
CA LEU A 298 3.07 -19.29 -17.07
C LEU A 298 2.58 -19.68 -18.47
N PHE A 299 1.27 -19.74 -18.65
CA PHE A 299 0.61 -20.17 -19.87
C PHE A 299 -0.34 -19.05 -20.34
N PRO A 300 0.18 -18.05 -21.07
CA PRO A 300 -0.59 -16.97 -21.67
C PRO A 300 -1.68 -17.51 -22.60
N VAL A 301 -2.90 -17.00 -22.50
CA VAL A 301 -4.03 -17.34 -23.39
C VAL A 301 -4.86 -16.08 -23.62
N VAL A 302 -5.33 -15.92 -24.85
CA VAL A 302 -6.28 -14.87 -25.24
C VAL A 302 -7.56 -15.56 -25.71
N TYR A 303 -8.70 -15.12 -25.19
CA TYR A 303 -10.03 -15.58 -25.60
C TYR A 303 -10.76 -14.52 -26.43
N ALA A 304 -11.97 -14.84 -26.91
CA ALA A 304 -12.74 -13.92 -27.73
C ALA A 304 -13.08 -12.59 -27.02
N ASP A 305 -13.30 -12.64 -25.70
CA ASP A 305 -13.62 -11.52 -24.81
C ASP A 305 -12.38 -10.77 -24.30
N SER A 306 -11.17 -11.28 -24.57
CA SER A 306 -9.92 -10.62 -24.16
C SER A 306 -9.76 -9.23 -24.78
N GLY A 307 -9.27 -8.30 -23.95
CA GLY A 307 -9.11 -6.90 -24.32
C GLY A 307 -7.96 -6.66 -25.31
N ARG A 308 -7.91 -5.46 -25.88
CA ARG A 308 -6.85 -5.05 -26.82
C ARG A 308 -5.43 -5.23 -26.23
N ALA A 309 -5.23 -4.86 -24.97
CA ALA A 309 -3.91 -4.95 -24.32
C ALA A 309 -3.41 -6.40 -24.17
N GLU A 310 -4.30 -7.35 -23.87
CA GLU A 310 -3.94 -8.78 -23.77
C GLU A 310 -3.53 -9.34 -25.14
N ARG A 311 -4.22 -8.91 -26.21
CA ARG A 311 -3.85 -9.28 -27.57
C ARG A 311 -2.47 -8.72 -27.95
N GLU A 312 -2.18 -7.47 -27.60
CA GLU A 312 -0.87 -6.85 -27.84
C GLU A 312 0.27 -7.57 -27.06
N GLU A 313 0.06 -7.88 -25.77
CA GLU A 313 1.00 -8.68 -24.97
C GLU A 313 1.21 -10.09 -25.54
N MET A 314 0.14 -10.75 -26.02
CA MET A 314 0.23 -12.06 -26.64
C MET A 314 1.05 -12.03 -27.93
N GLU A 315 0.86 -11.03 -28.80
CA GLU A 315 1.68 -10.87 -29.99
C GLU A 315 3.16 -10.64 -29.63
N ALA A 316 3.44 -9.83 -28.60
CA ALA A 316 4.80 -9.65 -28.11
C ALA A 316 5.40 -10.97 -27.57
N CYS A 317 4.60 -11.80 -26.89
CA CYS A 317 5.01 -13.13 -26.42
C CYS A 317 5.32 -14.08 -27.58
N LYS A 318 4.49 -14.09 -28.64
CA LYS A 318 4.71 -14.92 -29.84
C LYS A 318 6.05 -14.63 -30.50
N SER A 319 6.46 -13.35 -30.57
CA SER A 319 7.73 -12.94 -31.19
C SER A 319 8.97 -13.17 -30.32
N ASN A 320 8.83 -13.44 -29.01
CA ASN A 320 9.97 -13.48 -28.08
C ASN A 320 10.49 -14.91 -27.81
N LYS A 321 11.74 -15.20 -28.18
CA LYS A 321 12.37 -16.53 -27.98
C LYS A 321 12.56 -16.94 -26.51
N ALA A 322 12.78 -15.97 -25.61
CA ALA A 322 12.92 -16.25 -24.18
C ALA A 322 11.60 -16.76 -23.58
N VAL A 323 10.49 -16.16 -24.02
CA VAL A 323 9.13 -16.60 -23.65
C VAL A 323 8.92 -18.05 -24.07
N HIS A 324 9.18 -18.38 -25.34
CA HIS A 324 9.06 -19.76 -25.85
C HIS A 324 9.92 -20.76 -25.07
N THR A 325 11.15 -20.38 -24.70
CA THR A 325 12.05 -21.21 -23.88
C THR A 325 11.47 -21.48 -22.50
N ASN A 326 10.99 -20.43 -21.81
CA ASN A 326 10.45 -20.56 -20.46
C ASN A 326 9.08 -21.25 -20.43
N VAL A 327 8.22 -21.03 -21.43
CA VAL A 327 6.96 -21.77 -21.58
C VAL A 327 7.24 -23.25 -21.86
N ARG A 328 8.27 -23.58 -22.66
CA ARG A 328 8.69 -24.98 -22.87
C ARG A 328 9.17 -25.62 -21.57
N ARG A 329 9.98 -24.92 -20.77
CA ARG A 329 10.40 -25.39 -19.44
C ARG A 329 9.18 -25.61 -18.53
N ALA A 330 8.25 -24.65 -18.51
CA ALA A 330 7.00 -24.78 -17.77
C ALA A 330 6.19 -25.99 -18.21
N LEU A 331 6.09 -26.24 -19.51
CA LEU A 331 5.39 -27.39 -20.07
C LEU A 331 6.03 -28.71 -19.65
N THR A 332 7.36 -28.82 -19.70
CA THR A 332 8.07 -30.02 -19.22
C THR A 332 7.79 -30.26 -17.75
N CYS A 333 8.00 -29.25 -16.88
CA CYS A 333 7.70 -29.37 -15.46
C CYS A 333 6.23 -29.73 -15.22
N PHE A 334 5.29 -29.11 -15.94
CA PHE A 334 3.87 -29.39 -15.82
C PHE A 334 3.52 -30.83 -16.19
N CYS A 335 4.06 -31.37 -17.29
CA CYS A 335 3.86 -32.76 -17.70
C CYS A 335 4.40 -33.75 -16.65
N GLU A 336 5.58 -33.50 -16.10
CA GLU A 336 6.21 -34.33 -15.07
C GLU A 336 5.37 -34.40 -13.78
N LEU A 337 4.64 -33.33 -13.44
CA LEU A 337 3.72 -33.34 -12.30
C LEU A 337 2.62 -34.39 -12.40
N PHE A 338 2.23 -34.78 -13.62
CA PHE A 338 1.23 -35.82 -13.88
C PHE A 338 1.87 -37.17 -14.25
N GLY A 339 3.18 -37.32 -14.08
CA GLY A 339 3.91 -38.54 -14.43
C GLY A 339 4.02 -38.77 -15.93
N LEU A 340 4.05 -37.69 -16.71
CA LEU A 340 4.25 -37.71 -18.15
C LEU A 340 5.64 -37.16 -18.50
N ARG A 341 6.19 -37.61 -19.62
CA ARG A 341 7.47 -37.13 -20.15
C ARG A 341 7.27 -36.53 -21.53
N LEU A 342 7.77 -35.31 -21.70
CA LEU A 342 7.84 -34.64 -23.01
C LEU A 342 9.22 -34.90 -23.63
N ARG A 343 9.26 -35.62 -24.76
CA ARG A 343 10.49 -35.91 -25.49
C ARG A 343 10.58 -35.10 -26.77
N HIS A 344 11.72 -34.44 -26.97
CA HIS A 344 12.08 -33.78 -28.22
C HIS A 344 12.95 -34.74 -29.04
N ILE A 345 12.41 -35.26 -30.13
CA ILE A 345 13.11 -36.13 -31.07
C ILE A 345 13.63 -35.24 -32.20
N LEU A 346 14.95 -35.12 -32.28
CA LEU A 346 15.61 -34.47 -33.41
C LEU A 346 15.49 -35.40 -34.62
N ALA A 347 14.78 -34.95 -35.67
CA ALA A 347 14.72 -35.71 -36.91
C ALA A 347 16.11 -35.72 -37.56
N SER A 348 16.52 -36.89 -38.06
CA SER A 348 17.82 -37.03 -38.73
C SER A 348 17.83 -36.37 -40.11
N VAL A 349 16.73 -36.38 -40.88
CA VAL A 349 16.54 -35.67 -42.17
C VAL A 349 15.04 -35.62 -42.51
N PRO A 350 14.43 -34.51 -42.99
CA PRO A 350 14.95 -33.14 -43.09
C PRO A 350 14.93 -32.40 -41.74
N PRO A 351 15.76 -31.34 -41.57
CA PRO A 351 15.94 -30.61 -40.31
C PRO A 351 14.72 -29.83 -39.80
N GLU A 352 13.63 -29.77 -40.57
CA GLU A 352 12.43 -28.99 -40.25
C GLU A 352 11.39 -29.74 -39.40
N ALA A 353 11.57 -31.03 -39.14
CA ALA A 353 10.61 -31.84 -38.40
C ALA A 353 11.10 -32.23 -37.00
N SER A 354 11.44 -31.26 -36.15
CA SER A 354 11.60 -31.54 -34.72
C SER A 354 10.29 -32.11 -34.17
N ARG A 355 10.27 -33.41 -33.86
CA ARG A 355 9.07 -34.12 -33.42
C ARG A 355 9.01 -34.15 -31.91
N VAL A 356 7.94 -33.62 -31.35
CA VAL A 356 7.68 -33.70 -29.90
C VAL A 356 6.72 -34.84 -29.63
N VAL A 357 7.02 -35.66 -28.63
CA VAL A 357 6.19 -36.79 -28.20
C VAL A 357 5.93 -36.67 -26.71
N LEU A 358 4.66 -36.79 -26.31
CA LEU A 358 4.25 -36.87 -24.91
C LEU A 358 3.88 -38.33 -24.61
N GLU A 359 4.50 -38.90 -23.59
CA GLU A 359 4.32 -40.30 -23.22
C GLU A 359 4.27 -40.50 -21.69
N LYS A 360 3.77 -41.67 -21.26
CA LYS A 360 3.75 -42.06 -19.84
C LYS A 360 5.16 -42.32 -19.35
N ASP A 361 5.54 -41.70 -18.24
CA ASP A 361 6.90 -41.79 -17.70
C ASP A 361 7.08 -42.98 -16.75
N GLY A 362 6.95 -44.21 -17.25
CA GLY A 362 7.23 -45.44 -16.50
C GLY A 362 6.60 -45.47 -15.10
N LEU A 363 7.44 -45.59 -14.06
CA LEU A 363 7.02 -45.60 -12.65
C LEU A 363 6.41 -44.26 -12.19
N ASN A 364 6.88 -43.13 -12.73
CA ASN A 364 6.37 -41.80 -12.37
C ASN A 364 4.90 -41.66 -12.77
N TRP A 365 4.51 -42.23 -13.92
CA TRP A 365 3.10 -42.32 -14.31
C TRP A 365 2.28 -43.03 -13.25
N VAL A 366 2.73 -44.21 -12.78
CA VAL A 366 1.99 -44.98 -11.78
C VAL A 366 1.84 -44.20 -10.47
N MET A 367 2.91 -43.53 -10.02
CA MET A 367 2.90 -42.73 -8.79
C MET A 367 2.04 -41.47 -8.86
N HIS A 368 1.96 -40.83 -10.03
CA HIS A 368 1.33 -39.52 -10.18
C HIS A 368 0.02 -39.54 -10.97
N ARG A 369 -0.41 -40.69 -11.48
CA ARG A 369 -1.67 -40.87 -12.20
C ARG A 369 -2.89 -40.35 -11.42
N SER A 370 -2.90 -40.51 -10.09
CA SER A 370 -3.99 -40.02 -9.22
C SER A 370 -4.15 -38.49 -9.24
N ARG A 371 -3.10 -37.77 -9.66
CA ARG A 371 -3.17 -36.31 -9.85
C ARG A 371 -3.97 -35.95 -11.09
N MET A 372 -3.97 -36.81 -12.11
CA MET A 372 -4.72 -36.60 -13.35
C MET A 372 -6.12 -37.23 -13.29
N ILE A 373 -6.26 -38.42 -12.70
CA ILE A 373 -7.47 -39.24 -12.76
C ILE A 373 -7.95 -39.59 -11.35
N ALA A 374 -9.22 -39.34 -11.06
CA ALA A 374 -9.92 -39.81 -9.87
C ALA A 374 -11.26 -40.43 -10.26
N ASN A 375 -11.55 -41.64 -9.76
CA ASN A 375 -12.80 -42.38 -10.03
C ASN A 375 -13.14 -42.52 -11.53
N GLY A 376 -12.14 -42.70 -12.40
CA GLY A 376 -12.32 -42.84 -13.85
C GLY A 376 -12.57 -41.53 -14.60
N SER A 377 -12.62 -40.38 -13.91
CA SER A 377 -12.78 -39.03 -14.46
C SER A 377 -11.54 -38.17 -14.24
N LEU A 378 -11.42 -37.04 -14.94
CA LEU A 378 -10.36 -36.08 -14.65
C LEU A 378 -10.52 -35.47 -13.25
N THR A 379 -9.41 -35.28 -12.55
CA THR A 379 -9.42 -34.46 -11.34
C THR A 379 -9.80 -33.01 -11.68
N ARG A 380 -10.36 -32.29 -10.72
CA ARG A 380 -10.72 -30.86 -10.89
C ARG A 380 -9.53 -30.04 -11.40
N LEU A 381 -8.34 -30.28 -10.83
CA LEU A 381 -7.10 -29.61 -11.22
C LEU A 381 -6.73 -29.97 -12.67
N ALA A 382 -6.80 -31.24 -13.07
CA ALA A 382 -6.50 -31.61 -14.45
C ALA A 382 -7.50 -31.01 -15.45
N ARG A 383 -8.79 -31.03 -15.11
CA ARG A 383 -9.88 -30.46 -15.92
C ARG A 383 -9.72 -28.96 -16.15
N THR A 384 -9.21 -28.20 -15.17
CA THR A 384 -9.00 -26.74 -15.30
C THR A 384 -7.66 -26.39 -15.96
N CYS A 385 -6.58 -27.07 -15.58
CA CYS A 385 -5.22 -26.68 -15.97
C CYS A 385 -4.86 -27.12 -17.40
N TRP A 386 -5.20 -28.36 -17.80
CA TRP A 386 -4.78 -28.89 -19.10
C TRP A 386 -5.33 -28.10 -20.30
N PRO A 387 -6.61 -27.67 -20.32
CA PRO A 387 -7.12 -26.86 -21.42
C PRO A 387 -6.36 -25.55 -21.58
N ARG A 388 -6.02 -24.87 -20.48
CA ARG A 388 -5.23 -23.63 -20.53
C ARG A 388 -3.82 -23.88 -21.07
N VAL A 389 -3.14 -24.91 -20.58
CA VAL A 389 -1.79 -25.28 -21.06
C VAL A 389 -1.82 -25.59 -22.56
N TYR A 390 -2.78 -26.39 -23.02
CA TYR A 390 -2.96 -26.70 -24.43
C TYR A 390 -3.22 -25.44 -25.26
N MET A 391 -4.14 -24.58 -24.81
CA MET A 391 -4.47 -23.33 -25.49
C MET A 391 -3.26 -22.40 -25.58
N SER A 392 -2.48 -22.26 -24.51
CA SER A 392 -1.32 -21.37 -24.49
C SER A 392 -0.25 -21.79 -25.49
N VAL A 393 0.12 -23.07 -25.48
CA VAL A 393 1.11 -23.63 -26.40
C VAL A 393 0.63 -23.50 -27.85
N ARG A 394 -0.69 -23.66 -28.09
CA ARG A 394 -1.28 -23.47 -29.41
C ARG A 394 -1.26 -22.01 -29.86
N GLU A 395 -1.69 -21.08 -29.01
CA GLU A 395 -1.73 -19.64 -29.32
C GLU A 395 -0.32 -19.07 -29.50
N LEU A 396 0.68 -19.54 -28.76
CA LEU A 396 2.08 -19.15 -28.94
C LEU A 396 2.73 -19.70 -30.22
N GLY A 397 2.04 -20.53 -31.00
CA GLY A 397 2.57 -21.12 -32.24
C GLY A 397 3.51 -22.31 -32.01
N MET A 398 3.54 -22.89 -30.81
CA MET A 398 4.33 -24.08 -30.47
C MET A 398 3.62 -25.35 -30.97
N THR A 399 3.50 -25.47 -32.29
CA THR A 399 2.69 -26.52 -32.94
C THR A 399 3.14 -27.96 -32.64
N PRO A 400 4.45 -28.30 -32.52
CA PRO A 400 4.86 -29.66 -32.17
C PRO A 400 4.39 -30.07 -30.78
N GLU A 401 4.54 -29.19 -29.79
CA GLU A 401 4.12 -29.40 -28.41
C GLU A 401 2.59 -29.53 -28.29
N ALA A 402 1.83 -28.64 -28.95
CA ALA A 402 0.36 -28.71 -28.96
C ALA A 402 -0.16 -30.01 -29.60
N ARG A 403 0.48 -30.46 -30.69
CA ARG A 403 0.17 -31.74 -31.34
C ARG A 403 0.48 -32.93 -30.44
N ALA A 404 1.61 -32.92 -29.74
CA ALA A 404 2.00 -33.99 -28.82
C ALA A 404 0.94 -34.22 -27.73
N ILE A 405 0.39 -33.14 -27.16
CA ILE A 405 -0.72 -33.21 -26.17
C ILE A 405 -1.93 -33.92 -26.78
N ILE A 406 -2.44 -33.45 -27.93
CA ILE A 406 -3.63 -34.03 -28.56
C ILE A 406 -3.42 -35.50 -28.93
N VAL A 407 -2.27 -35.83 -29.50
CA VAL A 407 -1.95 -37.21 -29.91
C VAL A 407 -1.90 -38.15 -28.69
N PHE A 408 -1.35 -37.70 -27.56
CA PHE A 408 -1.33 -38.47 -26.32
C PHE A 408 -2.76 -38.82 -25.86
N PHE A 409 -3.63 -37.82 -25.68
CA PHE A 409 -4.99 -38.06 -25.21
C PHE A 409 -5.82 -38.89 -26.20
N LYS A 410 -5.65 -38.70 -27.52
CA LYS A 410 -6.29 -39.57 -28.52
C LYS A 410 -5.81 -41.02 -28.44
N LYS A 411 -4.51 -41.24 -28.25
CA LYS A 411 -3.94 -42.58 -28.08
C LYS A 411 -4.56 -43.27 -26.86
N GLU A 412 -4.72 -42.55 -25.75
CA GLU A 412 -5.32 -43.09 -24.52
C GLU A 412 -6.78 -43.52 -24.73
N VAL A 413 -7.57 -42.75 -25.49
CA VAL A 413 -8.94 -43.15 -25.89
C VAL A 413 -8.91 -44.43 -26.72
N SER A 414 -8.04 -44.51 -27.73
CA SER A 414 -7.94 -45.69 -28.60
C SER A 414 -7.46 -46.95 -27.86
N THR A 415 -6.51 -46.82 -26.94
CA THR A 415 -6.01 -47.95 -26.13
C THR A 415 -7.03 -48.48 -25.13
N ALA A 416 -8.06 -47.69 -24.80
CA ALA A 416 -9.09 -48.03 -23.84
C ALA A 416 -10.40 -48.54 -24.48
N ALA A 417 -10.38 -48.87 -25.78
CA ALA A 417 -11.56 -49.29 -26.56
C ALA A 417 -12.33 -50.42 -25.85
N GLY A 418 -13.47 -50.06 -25.24
CA GLY A 418 -14.40 -50.98 -24.54
C GLY A 418 -14.42 -50.91 -23.01
N SER A 419 -13.55 -50.12 -22.36
CA SER A 419 -13.50 -49.99 -20.90
C SER A 419 -13.77 -48.56 -20.42
N ALA A 420 -14.43 -48.42 -19.25
CA ALA A 420 -14.59 -47.14 -18.53
C ALA A 420 -13.24 -46.43 -18.26
N ALA A 421 -12.12 -47.12 -18.42
CA ALA A 421 -10.77 -46.59 -18.32
C ALA A 421 -10.42 -45.46 -19.31
N GLY A 422 -11.16 -45.30 -20.41
CA GLY A 422 -10.94 -44.25 -21.42
C GLY A 422 -11.71 -42.94 -21.21
N ALA A 423 -12.66 -42.91 -20.27
CA ALA A 423 -13.60 -41.80 -20.12
C ALA A 423 -12.91 -40.45 -19.83
N TRP A 424 -11.93 -40.43 -18.91
CA TRP A 424 -11.15 -39.24 -18.57
C TRP A 424 -10.39 -38.63 -19.77
N ALA A 425 -9.93 -39.45 -20.72
CA ALA A 425 -9.18 -38.97 -21.88
C ALA A 425 -10.11 -38.33 -22.92
N THR A 426 -11.29 -38.92 -23.12
CA THR A 426 -12.37 -38.32 -23.92
C THR A 426 -12.82 -36.99 -23.31
N GLU A 427 -12.99 -36.95 -22.00
CA GLU A 427 -13.33 -35.76 -21.24
C GLU A 427 -12.29 -34.64 -21.44
N ALA A 428 -10.98 -34.96 -21.38
CA ALA A 428 -9.92 -34.01 -21.65
C ALA A 428 -10.02 -33.40 -23.05
N LEU A 429 -10.23 -34.23 -24.07
CA LEU A 429 -10.39 -33.79 -25.46
C LEU A 429 -11.62 -32.89 -25.63
N GLN A 430 -12.73 -33.18 -24.93
CA GLN A 430 -13.90 -32.32 -24.90
C GLN A 430 -13.56 -30.96 -24.28
N CYS A 431 -12.87 -30.91 -23.13
CA CYS A 431 -12.43 -29.67 -22.52
C CYS A 431 -11.50 -28.85 -23.44
N PHE A 432 -10.62 -29.51 -24.20
CA PHE A 432 -9.78 -28.82 -25.19
C PHE A 432 -10.64 -28.21 -26.30
N SER A 433 -11.58 -28.97 -26.85
CA SER A 433 -12.48 -28.49 -27.90
C SER A 433 -13.35 -27.31 -27.44
N GLU A 434 -13.78 -27.32 -26.19
CA GLU A 434 -14.50 -26.22 -25.54
C GLU A 434 -13.63 -24.96 -25.47
N ALA A 435 -12.40 -25.09 -24.98
CA ALA A 435 -11.46 -23.98 -24.89
C ALA A 435 -11.11 -23.41 -26.27
N VAL A 436 -10.99 -24.24 -27.30
CA VAL A 436 -10.84 -23.80 -28.71
C VAL A 436 -12.05 -22.99 -29.16
N ARG A 437 -13.26 -23.40 -28.78
CA ARG A 437 -14.49 -22.71 -29.19
C ARG A 437 -14.57 -21.34 -28.54
N ARG A 438 -14.21 -21.22 -27.26
CA ARG A 438 -14.17 -19.95 -26.51
C ARG A 438 -13.17 -18.94 -27.07
N SER A 439 -12.11 -19.40 -27.76
CA SER A 439 -11.14 -18.48 -28.37
C SER A 439 -11.61 -17.90 -29.70
N LYS A 440 -12.65 -18.45 -30.33
CA LYS A 440 -13.21 -17.93 -31.58
C LYS A 440 -14.30 -16.89 -31.27
N PRO A 441 -14.38 -15.78 -32.03
CA PRO A 441 -15.51 -14.87 -31.90
C PRO A 441 -16.82 -15.62 -32.22
N PRO A 442 -17.94 -15.27 -31.56
CA PRO A 442 -19.22 -15.90 -31.85
C PRO A 442 -19.52 -15.75 -33.34
N VAL A 443 -19.76 -16.87 -34.02
CA VAL A 443 -20.20 -16.85 -35.42
C VAL A 443 -21.60 -16.26 -35.42
N THR A 444 -21.72 -14.99 -35.82
CA THR A 444 -23.01 -14.37 -36.10
C THR A 444 -23.60 -15.10 -37.29
N VAL A 445 -24.47 -16.08 -37.04
CA VAL A 445 -25.31 -16.66 -38.09
C VAL A 445 -26.25 -15.54 -38.51
N GLN A 446 -25.90 -14.82 -39.58
CA GLN A 446 -26.88 -14.01 -40.28
C GLN A 446 -27.91 -14.99 -40.84
N LEU A 447 -29.04 -15.10 -40.16
CA LEU A 447 -30.26 -15.64 -40.75
C LEU A 447 -30.50 -14.83 -42.01
N SER A 448 -30.24 -15.44 -43.16
CA SER A 448 -30.56 -14.90 -44.46
C SER A 448 -32.02 -14.48 -44.43
N SER A 449 -32.26 -13.17 -44.51
CA SER A 449 -33.59 -12.61 -44.75
C SER A 449 -34.21 -13.30 -45.96
N VAL A 450 -35.33 -13.98 -45.72
CA VAL A 450 -36.19 -14.54 -46.76
C VAL A 450 -36.50 -13.43 -47.78
N PRO A 451 -36.31 -13.65 -49.10
CA PRO A 451 -36.68 -12.66 -50.09
C PRO A 451 -38.21 -12.55 -50.09
N SER A 452 -38.73 -11.40 -49.69
CA SER A 452 -40.13 -11.03 -49.88
C SER A 452 -40.43 -11.01 -51.38
N SER A 453 -41.28 -11.94 -51.84
CA SER A 453 -41.82 -11.95 -53.19
C SER A 453 -42.60 -10.66 -53.50
N PRO A 454 -42.56 -10.15 -54.73
CA PRO A 454 -43.45 -9.09 -55.17
C PRO A 454 -44.75 -9.69 -55.74
N GLY A 455 -45.90 -9.12 -55.37
CA GLY A 455 -47.25 -9.49 -55.83
C GLY A 455 -48.18 -9.65 -54.64
N THR A 456 -49.22 -8.86 -54.44
CA THR A 456 -50.17 -8.23 -55.39
C THR A 456 -50.74 -6.95 -54.79
#